data_AF-A0A842MED6-F1
#
_entry.id   AF-A0A842MED6-F1
#
_cell.length_a   1.000
_cell.length_b   1.000
_cell.length_c   1.000
_cell.angle_alpha   90.00
_cell.angle_beta   90.00
_cell.angle_gamma   90.00
#
_symmetry.space_group_name_H-M   'P 1'
#
loop_
_entity.id
_entity.type
_entity.pdbx_description
1 polymer ?
#
loop_
_entity_poly.entity_id
_entity_poly.type
_entity_poly.pdbx_seq_one_letter_code
_entity_poly.pdbx_strand_id
1 'polypeptide(L)'
;MSSIVRAFIQKSMDEARIAKERAEAAENVAKELREEKILKEYVAKAEGLPHLPIEPLKFGIVLKALGEDHPAEFKEIYRVLKAANAALETSELFREIGKSGSSETSAEAQVYAKARSLVAKDGELTLEEAVSKVLEDDPELYSRYEEERQEAVKRGGK
;
A
#
# COMPACT_ATOMS: atom_id res chain seq x y z
N MET A 1 -48.72 12.80 49.41
CA MET A 1 -48.06 12.07 48.31
C MET A 1 -46.71 11.53 48.80
N SER A 2 -46.60 10.20 48.80
CA SER A 2 -45.69 9.35 49.59
C SER A 2 -44.21 9.43 49.17
N SER A 3 -43.27 9.29 50.13
CA SER A 3 -41.80 9.27 49.89
C SER A 3 -41.37 8.14 48.94
N ILE A 4 -42.17 7.06 48.87
CA ILE A 4 -41.94 5.89 48.02
C ILE A 4 -41.95 6.28 46.52
N VAL A 5 -42.88 7.17 46.11
CA VAL A 5 -42.98 7.62 44.72
C VAL A 5 -41.75 8.47 44.34
N ARG A 6 -41.27 9.31 45.27
CA ARG A 6 -40.05 10.11 45.07
C ARG A 6 -38.80 9.22 44.96
N ALA A 7 -38.68 8.21 45.81
CA ALA A 7 -37.56 7.27 45.77
C ALA A 7 -37.53 6.48 44.44
N PHE A 8 -38.70 6.07 43.93
CA PHE A 8 -38.80 5.37 42.65
C PHE A 8 -38.41 6.27 41.47
N ILE A 9 -38.90 7.51 41.44
CA ILE A 9 -38.54 8.48 40.39
C ILE A 9 -37.03 8.78 40.42
N GLN A 10 -36.46 8.99 41.61
CA GLN A 10 -35.03 9.24 41.76
C GLN A 10 -34.19 8.08 41.24
N LYS A 11 -34.55 6.84 41.62
CA LYS A 11 -33.88 5.62 41.14
C LYS A 11 -33.97 5.49 39.62
N SER A 12 -35.13 5.75 39.03
CA SER A 12 -35.32 5.71 37.58
C SER A 12 -34.50 6.77 36.85
N MET A 13 -34.38 7.98 37.41
CA MET A 13 -33.52 9.03 36.86
C MET A 13 -32.04 8.69 36.95
N ASP A 14 -31.60 8.09 38.06
CA ASP A 14 -30.23 7.65 38.24
C ASP A 14 -29.87 6.49 37.28
N GLU A 15 -30.76 5.53 37.10
CA GLU A 15 -30.60 4.46 36.11
C GLU A 15 -30.54 5.00 34.67
N ALA A 16 -31.40 5.96 34.33
CA ALA A 16 -31.38 6.63 33.02
C ALA A 16 -30.09 7.43 32.80
N ARG A 17 -29.59 8.11 33.84
CA ARG A 17 -28.31 8.82 33.79
C ARG A 17 -27.14 7.87 33.59
N ILE A 18 -27.07 6.78 34.36
CA ILE A 18 -26.02 5.76 34.22
C ILE A 18 -26.08 5.09 32.84
N ALA A 19 -27.28 4.80 32.33
CA ALA A 19 -27.47 4.25 31.00
C ALA A 19 -26.96 5.21 29.92
N LYS A 20 -27.24 6.52 30.05
CA LYS A 20 -26.76 7.54 29.14
C LYS A 20 -25.23 7.69 29.18
N GLU A 21 -24.64 7.76 30.36
CA GLU A 21 -23.18 7.85 30.54
C GLU A 21 -22.47 6.64 29.93
N ARG A 22 -23.02 5.43 30.10
CA ARG A 22 -22.49 4.21 29.48
C ARG A 22 -22.63 4.22 27.96
N ALA A 23 -23.73 4.73 27.42
CA ALA A 23 -23.94 4.86 25.98
C ALA A 23 -22.93 5.84 25.37
N GLU A 24 -22.74 7.02 25.96
CA GLU A 24 -21.76 8.02 25.53
C GLU A 24 -20.33 7.48 25.59
N ALA A 25 -19.97 6.77 26.66
CA ALA A 25 -18.66 6.12 26.77
C ALA A 25 -18.45 5.04 25.70
N ALA A 26 -19.47 4.22 25.43
CA ALA A 26 -19.39 3.19 24.38
C ALA A 26 -19.28 3.79 22.98
N GLU A 27 -19.99 4.89 22.69
CA GLU A 27 -19.90 5.61 21.43
C GLU A 27 -18.51 6.23 21.22
N ASN A 28 -17.93 6.84 22.26
CA ASN A 28 -16.58 7.41 22.19
C ASN A 28 -15.53 6.34 21.92
N VAL A 29 -15.57 5.22 22.65
CA VAL A 29 -14.65 4.08 22.41
C VAL A 29 -14.83 3.52 21.00
N ALA A 30 -16.07 3.39 20.53
CA ALA A 30 -16.35 2.92 19.17
C ALA A 30 -15.80 3.88 18.09
N LYS A 31 -15.87 5.19 18.33
CA LYS A 31 -15.31 6.21 17.44
C LYS A 31 -13.79 6.14 17.39
N GLU A 32 -13.13 6.10 18.55
CA GLU A 32 -11.66 6.00 18.65
C GLU A 32 -11.14 4.74 17.95
N LEU A 33 -11.77 3.58 18.17
CA LEU A 33 -11.38 2.33 17.51
C LEU A 33 -11.54 2.39 15.99
N ARG A 34 -12.55 3.11 15.48
CA ARG A 34 -12.72 3.32 14.03
C ARG A 34 -11.62 4.22 13.49
N GLU A 35 -11.38 5.35 14.13
CA GLU A 35 -10.33 6.29 13.71
C GLU A 35 -8.95 5.65 13.72
N GLU A 36 -8.64 4.83 14.73
CA GLU A 36 -7.39 4.08 14.82
C GLU A 36 -7.25 3.05 13.68
N LYS A 37 -8.32 2.31 13.39
CA LYS A 37 -8.33 1.33 12.27
C LYS A 37 -8.12 2.02 10.93
N ILE A 38 -8.82 3.12 10.70
CA ILE A 38 -8.70 3.90 9.47
C ILE A 38 -7.28 4.46 9.34
N LEU A 39 -6.73 5.02 10.41
CA LEU A 39 -5.35 5.51 10.41
C LEU A 39 -4.35 4.39 10.07
N LYS A 40 -4.48 3.22 10.71
CA LYS A 40 -3.64 2.05 10.41
C LYS A 40 -3.70 1.65 8.94
N GLU A 41 -4.88 1.68 8.32
CA GLU A 41 -5.03 1.39 6.89
C GLU A 41 -4.27 2.39 6.02
N TYR A 42 -4.38 3.69 6.30
CA TYR A 42 -3.70 4.72 5.50
C TYR A 42 -2.19 4.77 5.76
N VAL A 43 -1.74 4.43 6.97
CA VAL A 43 -0.31 4.22 7.25
C VAL A 43 0.21 3.03 6.46
N ALA A 44 -0.50 1.90 6.43
CA ALA A 44 -0.10 0.74 5.62
C ALA A 44 -0.05 1.07 4.11
N LYS A 45 -0.97 1.89 3.62
CA LYS A 45 -0.92 2.40 2.23
C LYS A 45 0.32 3.24 1.95
N ALA A 46 0.80 4.02 2.93
CA ALA A 46 2.04 4.79 2.84
C ALA A 46 3.29 3.91 2.97
N GLU A 47 3.28 2.89 3.84
CA GLU A 47 4.34 1.88 3.94
C GLU A 47 4.52 1.10 2.64
N GLY A 48 3.45 0.89 1.87
CA GLY A 48 3.48 0.32 0.52
C GLY A 48 4.15 1.19 -0.55
N LEU A 49 4.71 2.36 -0.19
CA LEU A 49 5.42 3.27 -1.09
C LEU A 49 6.88 3.50 -0.61
N PRO A 50 7.70 2.45 -0.46
CA PRO A 50 9.00 2.51 0.20
C PRO A 50 10.08 3.31 -0.55
N HIS A 51 9.92 3.50 -1.86
CA HIS A 51 10.88 4.26 -2.68
C HIS A 51 10.57 5.75 -2.69
N LEU A 52 9.43 6.18 -2.15
CA LEU A 52 9.14 7.59 -1.95
C LEU A 52 9.83 8.08 -0.66
N PRO A 53 10.42 9.29 -0.65
CA PRO A 53 11.05 9.88 0.53
C PRO A 53 10.00 10.41 1.51
N ILE A 54 9.16 9.52 2.03
CA ILE A 54 8.05 9.84 2.93
C ILE A 54 8.23 9.13 4.27
N GLU A 55 7.71 9.74 5.33
CA GLU A 55 7.57 9.08 6.64
C GLU A 55 6.16 8.47 6.73
N PRO A 56 6.01 7.13 6.82
CA PRO A 56 4.71 6.48 6.66
C PRO A 56 3.65 6.94 7.65
N LEU A 57 4.01 7.20 8.90
CA LEU A 57 3.06 7.67 9.91
C LEU A 57 2.55 9.08 9.59
N LYS A 58 3.45 10.02 9.27
CA LYS A 58 3.07 11.40 8.94
C LYS A 58 2.29 11.46 7.64
N PHE A 59 2.73 10.70 6.63
CA PHE A 59 2.06 10.69 5.34
C PHE A 59 0.72 9.94 5.40
N GLY A 60 0.60 8.88 6.21
CA GLY A 60 -0.65 8.17 6.46
C GLY A 60 -1.74 9.06 7.03
N ILE A 61 -1.40 10.04 7.89
CA ILE A 61 -2.35 11.06 8.38
C ILE A 61 -2.87 11.94 7.21
N VAL A 62 -1.99 12.35 6.30
CA VAL A 62 -2.36 13.14 5.13
C VAL A 62 -3.26 12.31 4.19
N LEU A 63 -2.88 11.06 3.94
CA LEU A 63 -3.68 10.14 3.12
C LEU A 63 -5.05 9.85 3.74
N LYS A 64 -5.13 9.74 5.07
CA LYS A 64 -6.40 9.60 5.80
C LYS A 64 -7.31 10.80 5.57
N ALA A 65 -6.80 12.01 5.81
CA ALA A 65 -7.58 13.23 5.63
C ALA A 65 -8.12 13.34 4.19
N LEU A 66 -7.27 13.07 3.20
CA LEU A 66 -7.68 13.08 1.80
C LEU A 66 -8.67 11.96 1.47
N GLY A 67 -8.47 10.75 1.97
CA GLY A 67 -9.31 9.61 1.65
C GLY A 67 -10.69 9.61 2.34
N GLU A 68 -10.82 10.30 3.48
CA GLU A 68 -12.10 10.50 4.16
C GLU A 68 -12.94 11.61 3.49
N ASP A 69 -12.31 12.74 3.16
CA ASP A 69 -13.03 13.92 2.63
C ASP A 69 -13.16 13.90 1.09
N HIS A 70 -12.20 13.29 0.39
CA HIS A 70 -12.03 13.34 -1.06
C HIS A 70 -11.66 11.96 -1.64
N PRO A 71 -12.53 10.94 -1.52
CA PRO A 71 -12.20 9.56 -1.87
C PRO A 71 -11.91 9.36 -3.37
N ALA A 72 -12.52 10.15 -4.26
CA ALA A 72 -12.29 10.05 -5.70
C ALA A 72 -10.91 10.60 -6.07
N GLU A 73 -10.55 11.76 -5.53
CA GLU A 73 -9.27 12.42 -5.70
C GLU A 73 -8.14 11.60 -5.06
N PHE A 74 -8.40 11.04 -3.88
CA PHE A 74 -7.49 10.09 -3.23
C PHE A 74 -7.13 8.93 -4.15
N LYS A 75 -8.12 8.32 -4.83
CA LYS A 75 -7.87 7.18 -5.73
C LYS A 75 -6.92 7.56 -6.87
N GLU A 76 -7.15 8.70 -7.51
CA GLU A 76 -6.31 9.17 -8.61
C GLU A 76 -4.90 9.54 -8.12
N ILE A 77 -4.79 10.28 -7.01
CA ILE A 77 -3.50 10.66 -6.41
C ILE A 77 -2.72 9.41 -5.99
N TYR A 78 -3.37 8.45 -5.32
CA TYR A 78 -2.73 7.23 -4.87
C TYR A 78 -2.27 6.35 -6.04
N ARG A 79 -3.00 6.32 -7.16
CA ARG A 79 -2.54 5.68 -8.40
C ARG A 79 -1.23 6.31 -8.90
N VAL A 80 -1.16 7.65 -8.95
CA VAL A 80 0.05 8.37 -9.38
C VAL A 80 1.21 8.13 -8.42
N LEU A 81 0.97 8.13 -7.11
CA LEU A 81 2.00 7.84 -6.10
C LEU A 81 2.55 6.42 -6.25
N LYS A 82 1.70 5.42 -6.51
CA LYS A 82 2.14 4.05 -6.82
C LYS A 82 3.00 4.00 -8.07
N ALA A 83 2.58 4.67 -9.14
CA ALA A 83 3.36 4.73 -10.38
C ALA A 83 4.72 5.42 -10.16
N ALA A 84 4.77 6.50 -9.38
CA ALA A 84 6.02 7.19 -9.02
C ALA A 84 6.94 6.28 -8.20
N ASN A 85 6.41 5.56 -7.20
CA ASN A 85 7.15 4.59 -6.41
C ASN A 85 7.78 3.49 -7.28
N ALA A 86 7.01 2.91 -8.20
CA ALA A 86 7.50 1.89 -9.13
C ALA A 86 8.56 2.47 -10.10
N ALA A 87 8.38 3.70 -10.57
CA ALA A 87 9.35 4.36 -11.43
C ALA A 87 10.69 4.59 -10.71
N LEU A 88 10.67 4.93 -9.42
CA LEU A 88 11.87 5.08 -8.59
C LEU A 88 12.57 3.74 -8.35
N GLU A 89 11.84 2.68 -8.01
CA GLU A 89 12.38 1.31 -7.91
C GLU A 89 13.14 0.95 -9.19
N THR A 90 12.50 1.19 -10.34
CA THR A 90 13.07 0.92 -11.66
C THR A 90 14.33 1.77 -11.91
N SER A 91 14.32 3.05 -11.55
CA SER A 91 15.46 3.95 -11.70
C SER A 91 16.63 3.58 -10.81
N GLU A 92 16.38 3.12 -9.58
CA GLU A 92 17.44 2.66 -8.69
C GLU A 92 18.08 1.38 -9.22
N LEU A 93 17.27 0.44 -9.72
CA LEU A 93 17.77 -0.76 -10.37
C LEU A 93 18.64 -0.43 -11.59
N PHE A 94 18.20 0.49 -12.46
CA PHE A 94 19.02 0.93 -13.61
C PHE A 94 20.31 1.65 -13.20
N ARG A 95 20.29 2.41 -12.09
CA ARG A 95 21.49 3.04 -11.55
C ARG A 95 22.47 2.01 -11.01
N GLU A 96 21.99 0.97 -10.34
CA GLU A 96 22.82 -0.15 -9.89
C GLU A 96 23.47 -0.86 -11.08
N ILE A 97 22.68 -1.18 -12.12
CA ILE A 97 23.16 -1.76 -13.37
C ILE A 97 24.27 -0.92 -14.02
N GLY A 98 24.11 0.40 -14.06
CA GLY A 98 25.10 1.32 -14.65
C GLY A 98 26.37 1.52 -13.82
N LYS A 99 26.34 1.22 -12.52
CA LYS A 99 27.48 1.39 -11.60
C LYS A 99 28.31 0.11 -11.46
N SER A 100 27.68 -1.06 -11.58
CA SER A 100 28.34 -2.36 -11.61
C SER A 100 28.59 -2.79 -13.06
N GLY A 101 29.61 -2.20 -13.72
CA GLY A 101 30.07 -2.60 -15.07
C GLY A 101 30.55 -4.05 -15.23
N SER A 102 30.13 -4.95 -14.33
CA SER A 102 30.36 -6.38 -14.28
C SER A 102 29.12 -7.08 -13.74
N SER A 103 28.40 -7.82 -14.59
CA SER A 103 27.74 -9.12 -14.32
C SER A 103 26.88 -9.36 -13.03
N GLU A 104 26.53 -8.38 -12.19
CA GLU A 104 25.87 -8.66 -10.89
C GLU A 104 24.35 -8.47 -10.85
N THR A 105 23.72 -7.89 -11.87
CA THR A 105 22.25 -7.84 -11.96
C THR A 105 21.77 -8.62 -13.18
N SER A 106 21.10 -9.77 -12.94
CA SER A 106 20.65 -10.67 -14.00
C SER A 106 19.72 -9.96 -14.99
N ALA A 107 19.81 -10.32 -16.27
CA ALA A 107 18.85 -9.95 -17.29
C ALA A 107 17.42 -10.34 -16.86
N GLU A 108 17.26 -11.43 -16.11
CA GLU A 108 15.98 -11.79 -15.48
C GLU A 108 15.45 -10.68 -14.57
N ALA A 109 16.26 -10.15 -13.65
CA ALA A 109 15.84 -9.07 -12.75
C ALA A 109 15.43 -7.80 -13.52
N GLN A 110 16.14 -7.50 -14.62
CA GLN A 110 15.83 -6.37 -15.50
C GLN A 110 14.46 -6.52 -16.19
N VAL A 111 14.15 -7.72 -16.67
CA VAL A 111 12.88 -8.04 -17.33
C VAL A 111 11.72 -7.86 -16.35
N TYR A 112 11.82 -8.46 -15.16
CA TYR A 112 10.75 -8.36 -14.15
C TYR A 112 10.53 -6.93 -13.65
N ALA A 113 11.58 -6.12 -13.52
CA ALA A 113 11.43 -4.73 -13.11
C ALA A 113 10.72 -3.88 -14.16
N LYS A 114 11.11 -4.02 -15.45
CA LYS A 114 10.40 -3.35 -16.55
C LYS A 114 8.93 -3.80 -16.62
N ALA A 115 8.67 -5.10 -16.43
CA ALA A 115 7.32 -5.65 -16.43
C ALA A 115 6.47 -5.09 -15.29
N ARG A 116 7.00 -5.02 -14.06
CA ARG A 116 6.31 -4.38 -12.92
C ARG A 116 6.00 -2.91 -13.19
N SER A 117 6.91 -2.19 -13.84
CA SER A 117 6.70 -0.80 -14.24
C SER A 117 5.55 -0.66 -15.25
N LEU A 118 5.43 -1.58 -16.22
CA LEU A 118 4.32 -1.61 -17.17
C LEU A 118 2.99 -1.90 -16.48
N VAL A 119 2.93 -2.91 -15.59
CA VAL A 119 1.73 -3.23 -14.82
C VAL A 119 1.29 -2.05 -13.96
N ALA A 120 2.23 -1.36 -13.30
CA ALA A 120 1.93 -0.20 -12.46
C ALA A 120 1.40 1.01 -13.26
N LYS A 121 1.75 1.12 -14.56
CA LYS A 121 1.31 2.21 -15.44
C LYS A 121 -0.04 1.93 -16.11
N ASP A 122 -0.21 0.75 -16.69
CA ASP A 122 -1.39 0.39 -17.47
C ASP A 122 -2.51 -0.22 -16.61
N GLY A 123 -2.18 -0.89 -15.51
CA GLY A 123 -3.14 -1.48 -14.57
C GLY A 123 -3.99 -2.64 -15.11
N GLU A 124 -4.00 -2.88 -16.43
CA GLU A 124 -4.77 -3.95 -17.09
C GLU A 124 -3.94 -5.22 -17.35
N LEU A 125 -2.61 -5.09 -17.50
CA LEU A 125 -1.73 -6.21 -17.81
C LEU A 125 -1.41 -7.04 -16.56
N THR A 126 -1.41 -8.36 -16.70
CA THR A 126 -0.79 -9.26 -15.72
C THR A 126 0.73 -9.14 -15.76
N LEU A 127 1.41 -9.60 -14.71
CA LEU A 127 2.88 -9.56 -14.68
C LEU A 127 3.46 -10.40 -15.82
N GLU A 128 2.86 -11.54 -16.11
CA GLU A 128 3.28 -12.46 -17.16
C GLU A 128 3.13 -11.85 -18.55
N GLU A 129 1.98 -11.20 -18.83
CA GLU A 129 1.77 -10.47 -20.08
C GLU A 129 2.74 -9.30 -20.23
N ALA A 130 3.02 -8.59 -19.12
CA ALA A 130 3.99 -7.51 -19.12
C ALA A 130 5.43 -8.01 -19.33
N VAL A 131 5.79 -9.18 -18.80
CA VAL A 131 7.09 -9.83 -19.06
C VAL A 131 7.23 -10.18 -20.54
N SER A 132 6.24 -10.84 -21.13
CA SER A 132 6.26 -11.16 -22.56
C SER A 132 6.42 -9.90 -23.41
N LYS A 133 5.68 -8.84 -23.10
CA LYS A 133 5.78 -7.55 -23.78
C LYS A 133 7.16 -6.91 -23.66
N VAL A 134 7.79 -6.96 -22.49
CA VAL A 134 9.17 -6.44 -22.30
C VAL A 134 10.18 -7.20 -23.15
N LEU A 135 10.05 -8.53 -23.22
CA LEU A 135 10.95 -9.38 -24.00
C LEU A 135 10.76 -9.18 -25.51
N GLU A 136 9.53 -8.92 -25.95
CA GLU A 136 9.22 -8.56 -27.35
C GLU A 136 9.77 -7.18 -27.72
N ASP A 137 9.62 -6.20 -26.83
CA ASP A 137 10.01 -4.80 -27.05
C ASP A 137 11.53 -4.56 -26.92
N ASP A 138 12.28 -5.48 -26.29
CA ASP A 138 13.74 -5.35 -26.04
C ASP A 138 14.51 -6.63 -26.46
N PRO A 139 14.83 -6.77 -27.76
CA PRO A 139 15.52 -7.97 -28.30
C PRO A 139 16.92 -8.22 -27.70
N GLU A 140 17.60 -7.15 -27.27
CA GLU A 140 18.91 -7.23 -26.63
C GLU A 140 18.79 -7.80 -25.21
N LEU A 141 17.78 -7.36 -24.45
CA LEU A 141 17.47 -7.91 -23.15
C LEU A 141 16.99 -9.37 -23.23
N TYR A 142 16.19 -9.71 -24.25
CA TYR A 142 15.76 -11.09 -24.50
C TYR A 142 16.95 -12.03 -24.72
N SER A 143 17.92 -11.61 -25.54
CA SER A 143 19.12 -12.41 -25.82
C SER A 143 19.92 -12.71 -24.55
N ARG A 144 20.15 -11.69 -23.71
CA ARG A 144 20.85 -11.85 -22.42
C ARG A 144 20.07 -12.71 -21.43
N TYR A 145 18.74 -12.57 -21.39
CA TYR A 145 17.86 -13.38 -20.53
C TYR A 145 17.92 -14.87 -20.89
N GLU A 146 17.89 -15.19 -22.19
CA GLU A 146 18.00 -16.57 -22.67
C GLU A 146 19.40 -17.17 -22.41
N GLU A 147 20.47 -16.38 -22.59
CA GLU A 147 21.84 -16.79 -22.27
C GLU A 147 21.97 -17.17 -20.78
N GLU A 148 21.52 -16.30 -19.87
CA GLU A 148 21.53 -16.56 -18.43
C GLU A 148 20.70 -17.79 -18.05
N ARG A 149 19.52 -17.97 -18.65
CA ARG A 149 18.65 -19.13 -18.38
C ARG A 149 19.32 -20.43 -18.81
N GLN A 150 20.00 -20.44 -19.96
CA GLN A 150 20.76 -21.61 -20.43
C GLN A 150 21.96 -21.91 -19.55
N GLU A 151 22.67 -20.89 -19.04
CA GLU A 151 23.76 -21.08 -18.10
C GLU A 151 23.29 -21.63 -16.75
N ALA A 152 22.15 -21.15 -16.24
CA ALA A 152 21.54 -21.65 -15.00
C ALA A 152 21.15 -23.13 -15.11
N VAL A 153 20.54 -23.55 -16.22
CA VAL A 153 20.19 -24.96 -16.49
C VAL A 153 21.44 -25.84 -16.56
N LYS A 154 22.52 -25.37 -17.19
CA LYS A 154 23.81 -26.09 -17.24
C LYS A 154 24.46 -26.23 -15.86
N ARG A 155 24.27 -25.27 -14.95
CA ARG A 155 24.82 -25.30 -13.58
C ARG A 155 24.00 -26.15 -12.61
N GLY A 156 22.68 -26.21 -12.78
CA GLY A 156 21.77 -27.01 -11.93
C GLY A 156 21.69 -28.51 -12.29
N GLY A 157 22.26 -28.92 -13.42
CA GLY A 157 22.24 -30.31 -13.90
C GLY A 157 23.42 -31.19 -13.44
N LYS A 158 23.93 -31.00 -12.22
CA LYS A 158 24.98 -31.84 -11.62
C LYS A 158 24.50 -32.55 -10.36
#